data_AF-A0AAW5F1M8-F1
#
_entry.id   AF-A0AAW5F1M8-F1
#
_cell.length_a   1.000
_cell.length_b   1.000
_cell.length_c   1.000
_cell.angle_alpha   90.00
_cell.angle_beta   90.00
_cell.angle_gamma   90.00
#
_symmetry.space_group_name_H-M   'P 1'
#
loop_
_entity.id
_entity.type
_entity.pdbx_description
1 polymer ?
#
loop_
_entity_poly.entity_id
_entity_poly.type
_entity_poly.pdbx_seq_one_letter_code
_entity_poly.pdbx_strand_id
1 'polypeptide(L)'
;MDTIERIEELKREIVKQKLLIESEEAKIEKVKRCCGVVAELLCAQCRELAEEVVWDILGHMIECSQKKISGNEKAGLKEAVKTLLEHEMKNLESLSADEEMWPHIDCRIQVNLDERLKKAQFELKGIENKMLDGTRAQLRKRAVQMEEMKSLCSRMEQAVLSIESWEKLYLMFMADMEIRRQSGMDDTFYLMEREDIRRKLQTCFEFTDIICRSLEERLRSSVRISVNNLGLLLAEHGFHFPKSLWNRTRTNIIYMGAIRLTEDMIEEINRYAAGIMFIEKHLHNIKLATDRVYRGQMELERLSGQSKTVKKLVV
;
A
#
# COMPACT_ATOMS: atom_id res chain seq x y z
N MET A 1 31.95 4.44 35.11
CA MET A 1 31.69 5.46 34.07
C MET A 1 31.44 6.76 34.78
N ASP A 2 32.21 7.80 34.44
CA ASP A 2 32.02 9.13 35.01
C ASP A 2 30.65 9.69 34.58
N THR A 3 29.94 10.38 35.48
CA THR A 3 28.67 11.05 35.17
C THR A 3 28.81 12.00 33.97
N ILE A 4 29.98 12.64 33.83
CA ILE A 4 30.31 13.51 32.69
C ILE A 4 30.41 12.70 31.39
N GLU A 5 31.09 11.54 31.44
CA GLU A 5 31.24 10.62 30.31
C GLU A 5 29.89 10.07 29.83
N ARG A 6 28.99 9.73 30.77
CA ARG A 6 27.61 9.31 30.46
C ARG A 6 26.78 10.43 29.82
N ILE A 7 26.93 11.68 30.29
CA ILE A 7 26.24 12.83 29.70
C ILE A 7 26.68 13.04 28.24
N GLU A 8 27.98 12.99 27.97
CA GLU A 8 28.50 13.15 26.60
C GLU A 8 28.16 11.96 25.69
N GLU A 9 28.05 10.76 26.23
CA GLU A 9 27.51 9.60 25.50
C GLU A 9 26.03 9.80 25.13
N LEU A 10 25.19 10.22 26.08
CA LEU A 10 23.76 10.47 25.83
C LEU A 10 23.53 11.59 24.81
N LYS A 11 24.32 12.67 24.85
CA LYS A 11 24.26 13.74 23.83
C LYS A 11 24.55 13.18 22.44
N ARG A 12 25.62 12.39 22.30
CA ARG A 12 25.99 11.77 21.02
C ARG A 12 24.91 10.82 20.52
N GLU A 13 24.33 10.01 21.40
CA GLU A 13 23.26 9.09 21.02
C GLU A 13 21.98 9.85 20.60
N ILE A 14 21.59 10.91 21.31
CA ILE A 14 20.44 11.75 20.92
C ILE A 14 20.66 12.38 19.54
N VAL A 15 21.84 12.94 19.27
CA VAL A 15 22.18 13.52 17.96
C VAL A 15 22.10 12.44 16.88
N LYS A 16 22.66 11.26 17.13
CA LYS A 16 22.60 10.12 16.20
C LYS A 16 21.16 9.70 15.88
N GLN A 17 20.29 9.61 16.89
CA GLN A 17 18.88 9.25 16.67
C GLN A 17 18.11 10.36 15.92
N LYS A 18 18.42 11.64 16.13
CA LYS A 18 17.83 12.75 15.35
C LYS A 18 18.24 12.70 13.87
N LEU A 19 19.53 12.48 13.59
CA LEU A 19 20.01 12.29 12.21
C LEU A 19 19.37 11.06 11.53
N LEU A 20 19.10 10.01 12.30
CA LEU A 20 18.35 8.86 11.79
C LEU A 20 16.92 9.25 11.41
N ILE A 21 16.21 10.01 12.24
CA ILE A 21 14.85 10.50 11.93
C ILE A 21 14.86 11.29 10.62
N GLU A 22 15.74 12.28 10.49
CA GLU A 22 15.87 13.08 9.27
C GLU A 22 16.15 12.21 8.03
N SER A 23 17.01 11.19 8.17
CA SER A 23 17.31 10.25 7.10
C SER A 23 16.10 9.39 6.71
N GLU A 24 15.30 8.94 7.68
CA GLU A 24 14.12 8.11 7.44
C GLU A 24 12.97 8.94 6.84
N GLU A 25 12.79 10.18 7.27
CA GLU A 25 11.86 11.15 6.66
C GLU A 25 12.21 11.40 5.18
N ALA A 26 13.50 11.60 4.88
CA ALA A 26 13.96 11.79 3.50
C ALA A 26 13.71 10.56 2.61
N LYS A 27 13.74 9.34 3.17
CA LYS A 27 13.40 8.11 2.45
C LYS A 27 11.90 7.99 2.21
N ILE A 28 11.08 8.27 3.22
CA ILE A 28 9.62 8.33 3.09
C ILE A 28 9.24 9.29 1.96
N GLU A 29 9.83 10.47 1.92
CA GLU A 29 9.52 11.48 0.90
C GLU A 29 9.89 11.05 -0.53
N LYS A 30 10.95 10.24 -0.68
CA LYS A 30 11.28 9.65 -1.99
C LYS A 30 10.26 8.58 -2.39
N VAL A 31 9.91 7.69 -1.45
CA VAL A 31 8.95 6.62 -1.71
C VAL A 31 7.56 7.18 -2.00
N LYS A 32 7.11 8.20 -1.25
CA LYS A 32 5.85 8.91 -1.48
C LYS A 32 5.75 9.44 -2.91
N ARG A 33 6.78 10.13 -3.40
CA ARG A 33 6.82 10.63 -4.78
C ARG A 33 6.69 9.51 -5.81
N CYS A 34 7.41 8.40 -5.62
CA CYS A 34 7.27 7.23 -6.49
C CYS A 34 5.87 6.62 -6.43
N CYS A 35 5.29 6.48 -5.24
CA CYS A 35 3.92 6.02 -5.07
C CYS A 35 2.93 6.95 -5.77
N GLY A 36 3.12 8.27 -5.71
CA GLY A 36 2.29 9.25 -6.43
C GLY A 36 2.19 8.95 -7.93
N VAL A 37 3.33 8.68 -8.59
CA VAL A 37 3.36 8.28 -10.01
C VAL A 37 2.58 6.98 -10.25
N VAL A 38 2.76 5.96 -9.40
CA VAL A 38 2.02 4.69 -9.54
C VAL A 38 0.51 4.90 -9.30
N ALA A 39 0.13 5.77 -8.37
CA ALA A 39 -1.27 6.11 -8.13
C ALA A 39 -1.91 6.80 -9.35
N GLU A 40 -1.21 7.75 -9.97
CA GLU A 40 -1.67 8.41 -11.19
C GLU A 40 -1.87 7.40 -12.33
N LEU A 41 -0.93 6.46 -12.50
CA LEU A 41 -1.06 5.37 -13.49
C LEU A 41 -2.25 4.47 -13.20
N LEU A 42 -2.44 4.07 -11.93
CA LEU A 42 -3.60 3.27 -11.52
C LEU A 42 -4.92 4.01 -11.77
N CYS A 43 -4.96 5.33 -11.54
CA CYS A 43 -6.13 6.15 -11.82
C CYS A 43 -6.42 6.24 -13.33
N ALA A 44 -5.39 6.42 -14.15
CA ALA A 44 -5.52 6.45 -15.61
C ALA A 44 -6.01 5.09 -16.15
N GLN A 45 -5.42 3.98 -15.71
CA GLN A 45 -5.86 2.64 -16.09
C GLN A 45 -7.29 2.34 -15.59
N CYS A 46 -7.63 2.80 -14.39
CA CYS A 46 -8.99 2.67 -13.85
C CYS A 46 -10.01 3.48 -14.67
N ARG A 47 -9.62 4.66 -15.19
CA ARG A 47 -10.42 5.46 -16.12
C ARG A 47 -10.69 4.70 -17.40
N GLU A 48 -9.65 4.18 -18.04
CA GLU A 48 -9.76 3.43 -19.29
C GLU A 48 -10.67 2.21 -19.11
N LEU A 49 -10.50 1.47 -18.01
CA LEU A 49 -11.37 0.35 -17.67
C LEU A 49 -12.82 0.78 -17.41
N ALA A 50 -13.03 1.88 -16.68
CA ALA A 50 -14.37 2.40 -16.44
C ALA A 50 -15.04 2.83 -17.75
N GLU A 51 -14.29 3.47 -18.64
CA GLU A 51 -14.76 3.88 -19.96
C GLU A 51 -15.15 2.67 -20.81
N GLU A 52 -14.29 1.65 -20.92
CA GLU A 52 -14.56 0.42 -21.64
C GLU A 52 -15.84 -0.27 -21.13
N VAL A 53 -15.95 -0.46 -19.81
CA VAL A 53 -17.11 -1.09 -19.18
C VAL A 53 -18.38 -0.28 -19.42
N VAL A 54 -18.33 1.05 -19.31
CA VAL A 54 -19.48 1.93 -19.56
C VAL A 54 -19.91 1.86 -21.03
N TRP A 55 -18.96 1.84 -21.96
CA TRP A 55 -19.25 1.73 -23.40
C TRP A 55 -19.87 0.39 -23.76
N ASP A 56 -19.36 -0.71 -23.20
CA ASP A 56 -19.91 -2.05 -23.39
C ASP A 56 -21.34 -2.16 -22.87
N ILE A 57 -21.60 -1.61 -21.67
CA ILE A 57 -22.94 -1.54 -21.07
C ILE A 57 -23.90 -0.79 -21.99
N LEU A 58 -23.47 0.38 -22.44
CA LEU A 58 -24.30 1.23 -23.27
C LEU A 58 -24.58 0.54 -24.61
N GLY A 59 -23.58 -0.05 -25.25
CA GLY A 59 -23.74 -0.83 -26.47
C GLY A 59 -24.76 -1.95 -26.30
N HIS A 60 -24.59 -2.77 -25.27
CA HIS A 60 -25.51 -3.87 -24.97
C HIS A 60 -26.95 -3.40 -24.71
N MET A 61 -27.12 -2.30 -23.99
CA MET A 61 -28.44 -1.75 -23.70
C MET A 61 -29.14 -1.21 -24.95
N ILE A 62 -28.40 -0.56 -25.85
CA ILE A 62 -28.93 -0.10 -27.14
C ILE A 62 -29.42 -1.31 -27.94
N GLU A 63 -28.60 -2.35 -28.06
CA GLU A 63 -28.95 -3.59 -28.76
C GLU A 63 -30.20 -4.26 -28.17
N CYS A 64 -30.24 -4.47 -26.85
CA CYS A 64 -31.37 -5.13 -26.18
C CYS A 64 -32.66 -4.30 -26.19
N SER A 65 -32.57 -2.97 -26.22
CA SER A 65 -33.75 -2.10 -26.24
C SER A 65 -34.40 -1.99 -27.62
N GLN A 66 -33.74 -2.45 -28.68
CA GLN A 66 -34.15 -2.26 -30.08
C GLN A 66 -34.50 -0.80 -30.43
N LYS A 67 -34.03 0.17 -29.62
CA LYS A 67 -34.35 1.59 -29.78
C LYS A 67 -33.50 2.14 -30.91
N LYS A 68 -34.15 2.70 -31.94
CA LYS A 68 -33.45 3.50 -32.95
C LYS A 68 -33.06 4.83 -32.33
N ILE A 69 -31.77 5.01 -32.10
CA ILE A 69 -31.18 6.26 -31.60
C ILE A 69 -30.67 7.02 -32.82
N SER A 70 -31.02 8.30 -32.94
CA SER A 70 -30.52 9.16 -34.00
C SER A 70 -29.03 9.47 -33.83
N GLY A 71 -28.35 9.89 -34.91
CA GLY A 71 -26.93 10.25 -34.85
C GLY A 71 -26.62 11.35 -33.82
N ASN A 72 -27.52 12.33 -33.69
CA ASN A 72 -27.36 13.45 -32.76
C ASN A 72 -27.53 13.02 -31.30
N GLU A 73 -28.52 12.16 -31.00
CA GLU A 73 -28.71 11.59 -29.66
C GLU A 73 -27.50 10.73 -29.25
N LYS A 74 -26.92 9.98 -30.20
CA LYS A 74 -25.70 9.19 -29.96
C LYS A 74 -24.48 10.07 -29.68
N ALA A 75 -24.35 11.21 -30.37
CA ALA A 75 -23.25 12.15 -30.16
C ALA A 75 -23.38 12.89 -28.82
N GLY A 76 -24.58 13.38 -28.47
CA GLY A 76 -24.84 14.01 -27.18
C GLY A 76 -24.59 13.05 -26.01
N LEU A 77 -24.99 11.78 -26.17
CA LEU A 77 -24.73 10.76 -25.16
C LEU A 77 -23.24 10.45 -25.00
N LYS A 78 -22.48 10.44 -26.10
CA LYS A 78 -21.01 10.31 -26.06
C LYS A 78 -20.35 11.41 -25.26
N GLU A 79 -20.75 12.65 -25.47
CA GLU A 79 -20.18 13.78 -24.75
C GLU A 79 -20.55 13.76 -23.26
N ALA A 80 -21.79 13.38 -22.95
CA ALA A 80 -22.27 13.27 -21.58
C ALA A 80 -21.55 12.15 -20.80
N VAL A 81 -21.38 10.97 -21.42
CA VAL A 81 -20.62 9.85 -20.83
C VAL A 81 -19.18 10.25 -20.58
N LYS A 82 -18.55 10.90 -21.56
CA LYS A 82 -17.19 11.41 -21.42
C LYS A 82 -17.08 12.40 -20.25
N THR A 83 -18.01 13.35 -20.14
CA THR A 83 -18.05 14.33 -19.04
C THR A 83 -18.23 13.65 -17.68
N LEU A 84 -19.10 12.64 -17.59
CA LEU A 84 -19.30 11.86 -16.37
C LEU A 84 -18.01 11.13 -15.97
N LEU A 85 -17.37 10.45 -16.92
CA LEU A 85 -16.10 9.76 -16.67
C LEU A 85 -15.01 10.75 -16.26
N GLU A 86 -14.88 11.90 -16.93
CA GLU A 86 -13.94 12.95 -16.53
C GLU A 86 -14.21 13.46 -15.11
N HIS A 87 -15.48 13.61 -14.70
CA HIS A 87 -15.83 14.04 -13.35
C HIS A 87 -15.49 12.97 -12.29
N GLU A 88 -15.92 11.72 -12.50
CA GLU A 88 -15.63 10.62 -11.58
C GLU A 88 -14.12 10.36 -11.45
N MET A 89 -13.39 10.57 -12.55
CA MET A 89 -11.95 10.38 -12.56
C MET A 89 -11.20 11.53 -11.93
N LYS A 90 -11.70 12.77 -12.01
CA LYS A 90 -11.18 13.87 -11.18
C LYS A 90 -11.40 13.60 -9.70
N ASN A 91 -12.51 12.97 -9.33
CA ASN A 91 -12.73 12.56 -7.94
C ASN A 91 -11.70 11.49 -7.54
N LEU A 92 -11.47 10.47 -8.36
CA LEU A 92 -10.43 9.46 -8.10
C LEU A 92 -9.01 10.04 -8.07
N GLU A 93 -8.69 10.95 -9.00
CA GLU A 93 -7.41 11.66 -9.06
C GLU A 93 -7.22 12.57 -7.85
N SER A 94 -8.26 13.31 -7.42
CA SER A 94 -8.21 14.13 -6.21
C SER A 94 -8.01 13.28 -4.95
N LEU A 95 -8.62 12.11 -4.91
CA LEU A 95 -8.39 11.12 -3.87
C LEU A 95 -6.95 10.58 -3.95
N SER A 96 -6.34 10.47 -5.15
CA SER A 96 -4.94 10.07 -5.37
C SER A 96 -3.89 11.12 -5.08
N ALA A 97 -4.23 12.39 -5.30
CA ALA A 97 -3.40 13.54 -5.01
C ALA A 97 -3.47 13.96 -3.53
N ASP A 98 -4.44 13.42 -2.78
CA ASP A 98 -4.42 13.48 -1.33
C ASP A 98 -3.29 12.58 -0.82
N GLU A 99 -2.10 13.19 -0.67
CA GLU A 99 -0.87 12.57 -0.19
C GLU A 99 -1.02 11.92 1.20
N GLU A 100 -2.06 12.26 1.96
CA GLU A 100 -2.38 11.60 3.22
C GLU A 100 -3.22 10.33 2.97
N MET A 101 -4.11 10.32 1.99
CA MET A 101 -5.15 9.28 1.95
C MET A 101 -4.69 7.92 1.39
N TRP A 102 -3.70 7.86 0.50
CA TRP A 102 -3.19 6.60 -0.05
C TRP A 102 -2.05 5.91 0.74
N PRO A 103 -1.10 6.59 1.38
CA PRO A 103 -0.18 5.92 2.30
C PRO A 103 -0.85 5.51 3.62
N HIS A 104 -2.12 5.91 3.85
CA HIS A 104 -2.88 5.59 5.07
C HIS A 104 -4.07 4.66 4.83
N ILE A 105 -4.02 3.77 3.82
CA ILE A 105 -5.01 2.68 3.69
C ILE A 105 -5.13 1.96 5.05
N ASP A 106 -6.27 2.24 5.70
CA ASP A 106 -6.63 2.03 7.11
C ASP A 106 -5.48 1.64 8.05
N CYS A 107 -5.06 2.56 8.93
CA CYS A 107 -4.14 2.34 10.04
C CYS A 107 -4.50 1.15 10.97
N ARG A 108 -5.68 0.55 10.81
CA ARG A 108 -6.07 -0.74 11.41
C ARG A 108 -5.35 -1.94 10.80
N ILE A 109 -4.84 -1.85 9.58
CA ILE A 109 -4.05 -2.88 8.92
C ILE A 109 -2.59 -2.64 9.33
N GLN A 110 -2.21 -3.08 10.53
CA GLN A 110 -0.81 -3.01 10.96
C GLN A 110 0.05 -3.95 10.10
N VAL A 111 0.72 -3.41 9.08
CA VAL A 111 1.56 -4.19 8.14
C VAL A 111 3.03 -4.20 8.53
N ASN A 112 3.40 -3.63 9.69
CA ASN A 112 4.80 -3.59 10.10
C ASN A 112 5.39 -4.99 10.29
N LEU A 113 6.24 -5.41 9.35
CA LEU A 113 6.85 -6.74 9.37
C LEU A 113 7.77 -6.96 10.56
N ASP A 114 8.48 -5.92 11.02
CA ASP A 114 9.42 -6.02 12.13
C ASP A 114 8.71 -6.29 13.47
N GLU A 115 7.57 -5.62 13.72
CA GLU A 115 6.71 -5.90 14.88
C GLU A 115 6.07 -7.28 14.79
N ARG A 116 5.56 -7.65 13.61
CA ARG A 116 4.96 -8.96 13.40
C ARG A 116 6.00 -10.07 13.59
N LEU A 117 7.23 -9.88 13.10
CA LEU A 117 8.33 -10.83 13.26
C LEU A 117 8.70 -10.97 14.73
N LYS A 118 8.86 -9.85 15.46
CA LYS A 118 9.09 -9.89 16.91
C LYS A 118 8.01 -10.66 17.66
N LYS A 119 6.74 -10.46 17.28
CA LYS A 119 5.61 -11.18 17.87
C LYS A 119 5.66 -12.68 17.56
N ALA A 120 5.92 -13.06 16.31
CA ALA A 120 6.08 -14.45 15.91
C ALA A 120 7.26 -15.13 16.63
N GLN A 121 8.41 -14.46 16.74
CA GLN A 121 9.58 -14.94 17.49
C GLN A 121 9.27 -15.08 18.99
N PHE A 122 8.51 -14.16 19.58
CA PHE A 122 8.07 -14.27 20.97
C PHE A 122 7.11 -15.45 21.18
N GLU A 123 6.16 -15.66 20.26
CA GLU A 123 5.25 -16.81 20.29
C GLU A 123 6.02 -18.13 20.13
N LEU A 124 7.00 -18.19 19.22
CA LEU A 124 7.89 -19.34 19.06
C LEU A 124 8.62 -19.66 20.36
N LYS A 125 9.21 -18.66 21.02
CA LYS A 125 9.86 -18.83 22.33
C LYS A 125 8.88 -19.29 23.40
N GLY A 126 7.64 -18.81 23.35
CA GLY A 126 6.55 -19.29 24.20
C GLY A 126 6.20 -20.77 23.98
N ILE A 127 6.23 -21.24 22.73
CA ILE A 127 6.04 -22.65 22.37
C ILE A 127 7.25 -23.48 22.84
N GLU A 128 8.47 -22.99 22.63
CA GLU A 128 9.71 -23.63 23.12
C GLU A 128 9.71 -23.81 24.63
N ASN A 129 9.37 -22.76 25.39
CA ASN A 129 9.28 -22.85 26.85
C ASN A 129 8.20 -23.84 27.28
N LYS A 130 7.04 -23.88 26.60
CA LYS A 130 5.98 -24.86 26.88
C LYS A 130 6.36 -26.29 26.47
N MET A 131 7.33 -26.49 25.57
CA MET A 131 7.84 -27.82 25.24
C MET A 131 8.70 -28.40 26.36
N LEU A 132 9.28 -27.56 27.22
CA LEU A 132 10.05 -28.00 28.38
C LEU A 132 9.15 -28.61 29.48
N ASP A 133 7.90 -28.17 29.59
CA ASP A 133 6.97 -28.52 30.69
C ASP A 133 5.71 -29.32 30.27
N GLY A 134 5.78 -30.18 29.24
CA GLY A 134 4.60 -30.83 28.63
C GLY A 134 4.49 -32.36 28.77
N THR A 135 3.25 -32.87 28.82
CA THR A 135 2.97 -34.33 28.70
C THR A 135 3.12 -34.83 27.25
N ARG A 136 3.42 -36.13 27.04
CA ARG A 136 3.79 -36.71 25.73
C ARG A 136 2.81 -36.43 24.57
N ALA A 137 1.50 -36.39 24.83
CA ALA A 137 0.48 -36.06 23.83
C ALA A 137 0.45 -34.56 23.48
N GLN A 138 0.69 -33.70 24.47
CA GLN A 138 0.81 -32.25 24.27
C GLN A 138 2.11 -31.91 23.50
N LEU A 139 3.19 -32.66 23.72
CA LEU A 139 4.46 -32.47 23.01
C LEU A 139 4.34 -32.73 21.50
N ARG A 140 3.59 -33.75 21.06
CA ARG A 140 3.38 -34.00 19.62
C ARG A 140 2.63 -32.86 18.93
N LYS A 141 1.55 -32.37 19.55
CA LYS A 141 0.78 -31.23 19.01
C LYS A 141 1.63 -29.94 19.00
N ARG A 142 2.40 -29.70 20.06
CA ARG A 142 3.30 -28.54 20.16
C ARG A 142 4.50 -28.61 19.21
N ALA A 143 5.00 -29.80 18.89
CA ALA A 143 6.08 -29.99 17.91
C ALA A 143 5.64 -29.57 16.50
N VAL A 144 4.42 -29.93 16.09
CA VAL A 144 3.85 -29.46 14.81
C VAL A 144 3.69 -27.94 14.80
N GLN A 145 3.14 -27.36 15.87
CA GLN A 145 3.01 -25.91 16.01
C GLN A 145 4.37 -25.19 16.01
N MET A 146 5.41 -25.80 16.58
CA MET A 146 6.77 -25.26 16.57
C MET A 146 7.34 -25.24 15.16
N GLU A 147 7.17 -26.31 14.38
CA GLU A 147 7.67 -26.37 13.01
C GLU A 147 6.96 -25.35 12.10
N GLU A 148 5.63 -25.23 12.24
CA GLU A 148 4.83 -24.21 11.55
C GLU A 148 5.29 -22.79 11.92
N MET A 149 5.54 -22.53 13.21
CA MET A 149 5.97 -21.21 13.68
C MET A 149 7.41 -20.89 13.28
N LYS A 150 8.32 -21.88 13.25
CA LYS A 150 9.69 -21.71 12.72
C LYS A 150 9.67 -21.36 11.24
N SER A 151 8.86 -22.08 10.46
CA SER A 151 8.65 -21.79 9.04
C SER A 151 8.10 -20.37 8.83
N LEU A 152 7.12 -19.94 9.65
CA LEU A 152 6.61 -18.58 9.62
C LEU A 152 7.70 -17.54 9.94
N CYS A 153 8.48 -17.73 11.01
CA CYS A 153 9.57 -16.82 11.37
C CYS A 153 10.60 -16.71 10.25
N SER A 154 11.01 -17.83 9.65
CA SER A 154 11.98 -17.85 8.55
C SER A 154 11.48 -17.09 7.32
N ARG A 155 10.21 -17.27 6.94
CA ARG A 155 9.61 -16.51 5.81
C ARG A 155 9.49 -15.03 6.12
N MET A 156 9.14 -14.67 7.36
CA MET A 156 9.07 -13.27 7.78
C MET A 156 10.44 -12.60 7.83
N GLU A 157 11.48 -13.29 8.28
CA GLU A 157 12.87 -12.82 8.23
C GLU A 157 13.30 -12.57 6.79
N GLN A 158 13.00 -13.50 5.87
CA GLN A 158 13.24 -13.29 4.45
C GLN A 158 12.46 -12.09 3.90
N ALA A 159 11.20 -11.90 4.29
CA ALA A 159 10.40 -10.75 3.85
C ALA A 159 10.95 -9.42 4.37
N VAL A 160 11.41 -9.35 5.63
CA VAL A 160 12.08 -8.16 6.20
C VAL A 160 13.35 -7.83 5.43
N LEU A 161 14.19 -8.83 5.16
CA LEU A 161 15.43 -8.66 4.37
C LEU A 161 15.12 -8.26 2.92
N SER A 162 14.10 -8.87 2.31
CA SER A 162 13.62 -8.52 0.97
C SER A 162 13.23 -7.06 0.92
N ILE A 163 12.44 -6.55 1.88
CA ILE A 163 12.08 -5.13 1.96
C ILE A 163 13.35 -4.26 2.03
N GLU A 164 14.30 -4.54 2.91
CA GLU A 164 15.53 -3.74 3.01
C GLU A 164 16.34 -3.69 1.71
N SER A 165 16.44 -4.83 1.02
CA SER A 165 17.09 -4.88 -0.30
C SER A 165 16.29 -4.13 -1.37
N TRP A 166 14.98 -4.05 -1.20
CA TRP A 166 14.04 -3.53 -2.19
C TRP A 166 13.84 -2.02 -2.07
N GLU A 167 14.15 -1.35 -0.95
CA GLU A 167 14.18 0.13 -0.88
C GLU A 167 15.09 0.70 -1.98
N LYS A 168 16.29 0.11 -2.11
CA LYS A 168 17.28 0.51 -3.11
C LYS A 168 16.84 0.14 -4.54
N LEU A 169 16.30 -1.07 -4.72
CA LEU A 169 15.83 -1.55 -6.03
C LEU A 169 14.60 -0.78 -6.50
N TYR A 170 13.64 -0.47 -5.62
CA TYR A 170 12.44 0.29 -5.92
C TYR A 170 12.76 1.71 -6.35
N LEU A 171 13.62 2.41 -5.60
CA LEU A 171 14.02 3.77 -5.96
C LEU A 171 14.81 3.80 -7.28
N MET A 172 15.68 2.81 -7.52
CA MET A 172 16.37 2.66 -8.80
C MET A 172 15.40 2.36 -9.94
N PHE A 173 14.47 1.43 -9.72
CA PHE A 173 13.53 0.97 -10.73
C PHE A 173 12.49 2.02 -11.10
N MET A 174 11.94 2.76 -10.13
CA MET A 174 11.01 3.85 -10.39
C MET A 174 11.66 5.01 -11.16
N ALA A 175 12.94 5.29 -10.87
CA ALA A 175 13.71 6.27 -11.64
C ALA A 175 14.02 5.77 -13.07
N ASP A 176 14.31 4.49 -13.22
CA ASP A 176 14.67 3.88 -14.50
C ASP A 176 13.45 3.65 -15.41
N MET A 177 12.31 3.22 -14.87
CA MET A 177 11.03 3.09 -15.59
C MET A 177 10.59 4.38 -16.25
N GLU A 178 10.69 5.52 -15.54
CA GLU A 178 10.32 6.83 -16.05
C GLU A 178 11.21 7.24 -17.23
N ILE A 179 12.52 6.99 -17.12
CA ILE A 179 13.49 7.21 -18.19
C ILE A 179 13.22 6.28 -19.38
N ARG A 180 12.90 5.01 -19.11
CA ARG A 180 12.77 3.99 -20.14
C ARG A 180 11.47 4.08 -20.92
N ARG A 181 10.35 4.44 -20.26
CA ARG A 181 9.06 4.76 -20.89
C ARG A 181 9.20 5.90 -21.91
N GLN A 182 10.14 6.81 -21.68
CA GLN A 182 10.46 7.91 -22.59
C GLN A 182 11.46 7.51 -23.70
N SER A 183 12.19 6.39 -23.56
CA SER A 183 13.33 6.03 -24.42
C SER A 183 13.07 4.94 -25.47
N GLY A 184 11.94 4.21 -25.40
CA GLY A 184 11.58 3.18 -26.41
C GLY A 184 12.56 2.00 -26.51
N MET A 185 13.15 1.59 -25.38
CA MET A 185 14.16 0.52 -25.30
C MET A 185 13.54 -0.89 -25.46
N ASP A 186 14.38 -1.89 -25.80
CA ASP A 186 14.00 -3.28 -26.09
C ASP A 186 13.22 -3.96 -24.94
N ASP A 187 11.97 -4.34 -25.24
CA ASP A 187 11.00 -4.94 -24.30
C ASP A 187 11.52 -6.20 -23.60
N THR A 188 12.51 -6.88 -24.18
CA THR A 188 13.01 -8.17 -23.66
C THR A 188 13.81 -8.01 -22.37
N PHE A 189 14.64 -6.98 -22.26
CA PHE A 189 15.40 -6.69 -21.05
C PHE A 189 14.48 -6.17 -19.93
N TYR A 190 13.50 -5.36 -20.33
CA TYR A 190 12.46 -4.84 -19.44
C TYR A 190 11.66 -5.96 -18.76
N LEU A 191 11.24 -6.97 -19.53
CA LEU A 191 10.53 -8.13 -19.01
C LEU A 191 11.36 -8.93 -18.00
N MET A 192 12.67 -9.07 -18.21
CA MET A 192 13.54 -9.83 -17.31
C MET A 192 13.72 -9.16 -15.94
N GLU A 193 13.95 -7.85 -15.89
CA GLU A 193 14.03 -7.10 -14.63
C GLU A 193 12.68 -7.07 -13.90
N ARG A 194 11.59 -6.89 -14.66
CA ARG A 194 10.21 -6.98 -14.15
C ARG A 194 9.94 -8.33 -13.49
N GLU A 195 10.40 -9.44 -14.08
CA GLU A 195 10.23 -10.80 -13.53
C GLU A 195 11.05 -11.05 -12.25
N ASP A 196 12.28 -10.50 -12.16
CA ASP A 196 13.10 -10.60 -10.94
C ASP A 196 12.48 -9.80 -9.78
N ILE A 197 11.97 -8.60 -10.09
CA ILE A 197 11.23 -7.77 -9.14
C ILE A 197 9.94 -8.46 -8.70
N ARG A 198 9.19 -9.06 -9.63
CA ARG A 198 7.99 -9.84 -9.33
C ARG A 198 8.28 -10.98 -8.37
N ARG A 199 9.37 -11.72 -8.59
CA ARG A 199 9.81 -12.80 -7.69
C ARG A 199 10.18 -12.29 -6.30
N LYS A 200 10.86 -11.14 -6.20
CA LYS A 200 11.18 -10.51 -4.91
C LYS A 200 9.93 -10.02 -4.20
N LEU A 201 9.03 -9.35 -4.91
CA LEU A 201 7.72 -8.91 -4.42
C LEU A 201 6.87 -10.09 -3.94
N GLN A 202 6.94 -11.23 -4.62
CA GLN A 202 6.22 -12.44 -4.24
C GLN A 202 6.59 -12.95 -2.85
N THR A 203 7.83 -12.71 -2.38
CA THR A 203 8.21 -13.03 -0.99
C THR A 203 7.53 -12.11 0.04
N CYS A 204 7.11 -10.92 -0.37
CA CYS A 204 6.35 -9.98 0.43
C CYS A 204 4.82 -10.11 0.23
N PHE A 205 4.37 -10.84 -0.80
CA PHE A 205 2.95 -10.90 -1.20
C PHE A 205 2.03 -11.42 -0.11
N GLU A 206 2.44 -12.42 0.66
CA GLU A 206 1.61 -12.90 1.77
C GLU A 206 1.40 -11.84 2.88
N PHE A 207 2.20 -10.77 2.84
CA PHE A 207 2.14 -9.65 3.76
C PHE A 207 1.55 -8.38 3.12
N THR A 208 1.60 -8.22 1.79
CA THR A 208 0.90 -7.17 1.04
C THR A 208 -0.50 -7.55 0.63
N ASP A 209 -0.88 -8.82 0.63
CA ASP A 209 -2.15 -9.33 0.06
C ASP A 209 -3.38 -8.58 0.60
N ILE A 210 -3.39 -8.22 1.89
CA ILE A 210 -4.48 -7.43 2.47
C ILE A 210 -4.53 -6.01 1.86
N ILE A 211 -3.36 -5.38 1.66
CA ILE A 211 -3.26 -4.07 0.98
C ILE A 211 -3.70 -4.21 -0.47
N CYS A 212 -3.19 -5.21 -1.20
CA CYS A 212 -3.53 -5.46 -2.60
C CYS A 212 -5.03 -5.66 -2.76
N ARG A 213 -5.66 -6.52 -1.95
CA ARG A 213 -7.13 -6.73 -2.00
C ARG A 213 -7.92 -5.47 -1.68
N SER A 214 -7.45 -4.65 -0.73
CA SER A 214 -8.10 -3.39 -0.39
C SER A 214 -8.04 -2.39 -1.55
N LEU A 215 -6.86 -2.26 -2.18
CA LEU A 215 -6.64 -1.44 -3.36
C LEU A 215 -7.48 -1.91 -4.55
N GLU A 216 -7.46 -3.21 -4.85
CA GLU A 216 -8.27 -3.80 -5.91
C GLU A 216 -9.76 -3.51 -5.72
N GLU A 217 -10.28 -3.70 -4.51
CA GLU A 217 -11.68 -3.45 -4.21
C GLU A 217 -12.03 -1.95 -4.31
N ARG A 218 -11.11 -1.06 -3.93
CA ARG A 218 -11.29 0.38 -4.07
C ARG A 218 -11.37 0.80 -5.55
N LEU A 219 -10.50 0.26 -6.40
CA LEU A 219 -10.52 0.49 -7.85
C LEU A 219 -11.80 -0.08 -8.47
N ARG A 220 -12.18 -1.33 -8.13
CA ARG A 220 -13.45 -1.91 -8.57
C ARG A 220 -14.65 -1.07 -8.12
N SER A 221 -14.63 -0.55 -6.90
CA SER A 221 -15.67 0.33 -6.37
C SER A 221 -15.80 1.61 -7.19
N SER A 222 -14.69 2.25 -7.57
CA SER A 222 -14.69 3.44 -8.44
C SER A 222 -15.35 3.15 -9.80
N VAL A 223 -15.02 2.02 -10.42
CA VAL A 223 -15.67 1.59 -11.67
C VAL A 223 -17.17 1.35 -11.44
N ARG A 224 -17.56 0.69 -10.35
CA ARG A 224 -18.99 0.46 -10.02
C ARG A 224 -19.76 1.78 -9.81
N ILE A 225 -19.15 2.78 -9.19
CA ILE A 225 -19.75 4.12 -9.01
C ILE A 225 -20.00 4.76 -10.39
N SER A 226 -18.99 4.73 -11.27
CA SER A 226 -19.10 5.25 -12.64
C SER A 226 -20.27 4.59 -13.40
N VAL A 227 -20.40 3.26 -13.31
CA VAL A 227 -21.50 2.51 -13.92
C VAL A 227 -22.86 2.84 -13.29
N ASN A 228 -22.93 3.07 -11.97
CA ASN A 228 -24.17 3.49 -11.33
C ASN A 228 -24.60 4.88 -11.80
N ASN A 229 -23.67 5.82 -11.90
CA ASN A 229 -23.93 7.19 -12.31
C ASN A 229 -24.31 7.28 -13.80
N LEU A 230 -23.81 6.37 -14.64
CA LEU A 230 -24.28 6.21 -16.03
C LEU A 230 -25.80 6.03 -16.09
N GLY A 231 -26.40 5.29 -15.16
CA GLY A 231 -27.85 5.07 -15.13
C GLY A 231 -28.65 6.35 -14.87
N LEU A 232 -28.14 7.21 -14.00
CA LEU A 232 -28.73 8.51 -13.71
C LEU A 232 -28.60 9.44 -14.93
N LEU A 233 -27.41 9.51 -15.51
CA LEU A 233 -27.11 10.31 -16.69
C LEU A 233 -27.99 9.92 -17.89
N LEU A 234 -28.17 8.62 -18.13
CA LEU A 234 -29.04 8.13 -19.21
C LEU A 234 -30.49 8.58 -19.00
N ALA A 235 -30.99 8.55 -17.76
CA ALA A 235 -32.34 9.00 -17.45
C ALA A 235 -32.51 10.52 -17.68
N GLU A 236 -31.51 11.33 -17.31
CA GLU A 236 -31.49 12.79 -17.53
C GLU A 236 -31.50 13.17 -19.02
N HIS A 237 -30.95 12.31 -19.89
CA HIS A 237 -30.97 12.49 -21.34
C HIS A 237 -32.12 11.77 -22.05
N GLY A 238 -33.17 11.37 -21.33
CA GLY A 238 -34.39 10.80 -21.91
C GLY A 238 -34.23 9.36 -22.41
N PHE A 239 -33.14 8.68 -22.04
CA PHE A 239 -32.95 7.26 -22.29
C PHE A 239 -33.59 6.43 -21.18
N HIS A 240 -34.87 6.11 -21.36
CA HIS A 240 -35.58 5.19 -20.47
C HIS A 240 -35.42 3.75 -20.94
N PHE A 241 -34.61 2.99 -20.23
CA PHE A 241 -34.52 1.54 -20.39
C PHE A 241 -35.45 0.84 -19.39
N PRO A 242 -35.98 -0.35 -19.73
CA PRO A 242 -36.76 -1.13 -18.77
C PRO A 242 -35.97 -1.35 -17.47
N LYS A 243 -36.60 -1.11 -16.32
CA LYS A 243 -35.97 -1.27 -15.00
C LYS A 243 -35.40 -2.69 -14.81
N SER A 244 -36.04 -3.70 -15.41
CA SER A 244 -35.56 -5.09 -15.44
C SER A 244 -34.27 -5.27 -16.24
N LEU A 245 -34.13 -4.59 -17.39
CA LEU A 245 -32.90 -4.61 -18.19
C LEU A 245 -31.77 -3.92 -17.44
N TRP A 246 -32.03 -2.72 -16.89
CA TRP A 246 -31.05 -1.99 -16.08
C TRP A 246 -30.58 -2.80 -14.88
N ASN A 247 -31.51 -3.38 -14.11
CA ASN A 247 -31.18 -4.19 -12.95
C ASN A 247 -30.40 -5.45 -13.32
N ARG A 248 -30.67 -6.07 -14.48
CA ARG A 248 -29.94 -7.26 -14.95
C ARG A 248 -28.51 -6.90 -15.37
N THR A 249 -28.34 -5.84 -16.18
CA THR A 249 -27.02 -5.35 -16.61
C THR A 249 -26.19 -4.89 -15.42
N ARG A 250 -26.80 -4.14 -14.49
CA ARG A 250 -26.16 -3.70 -13.24
C ARG A 250 -25.77 -4.89 -12.36
N THR A 251 -26.66 -5.86 -12.15
CA THR A 251 -26.35 -7.04 -11.32
C THR A 251 -25.21 -7.88 -11.90
N ASN A 252 -25.20 -8.11 -13.22
CA ASN A 252 -24.15 -8.88 -13.88
C ASN A 252 -22.76 -8.21 -13.76
N ILE A 253 -22.70 -6.88 -13.81
CA ILE A 253 -21.42 -6.17 -13.89
C ILE A 253 -20.93 -5.70 -12.52
N ILE A 254 -21.83 -5.17 -11.69
CA ILE A 254 -21.49 -4.64 -10.36
C ILE A 254 -21.30 -5.77 -9.34
N TYR A 255 -22.11 -6.83 -9.43
CA TYR A 255 -22.21 -7.83 -8.35
C TYR A 255 -21.70 -9.23 -8.71
N MET A 256 -21.64 -9.63 -9.99
CA MET A 256 -21.08 -10.94 -10.38
C MET A 256 -19.59 -10.94 -10.74
N GLY A 257 -18.86 -9.83 -10.50
CA GLY A 257 -17.40 -9.80 -10.66
C GLY A 257 -16.91 -9.68 -12.10
N ALA A 258 -17.67 -9.02 -12.99
CA ALA A 258 -17.26 -8.82 -14.38
C ALA A 258 -16.10 -7.81 -14.55
N ILE A 259 -15.89 -6.91 -13.56
CA ILE A 259 -14.77 -5.96 -13.59
C ILE A 259 -13.47 -6.70 -13.28
N ARG A 260 -12.81 -7.15 -14.35
CA ARG A 260 -11.49 -7.79 -14.29
C ARG A 260 -10.43 -6.71 -14.43
N LEU A 261 -9.58 -6.61 -13.42
CA LEU A 261 -8.37 -5.80 -13.51
C LEU A 261 -7.39 -6.50 -14.45
N THR A 262 -6.69 -5.72 -15.28
CA THR A 262 -5.67 -6.25 -16.17
C THR A 262 -4.46 -6.72 -15.38
N GLU A 263 -3.60 -7.56 -15.99
CA GLU A 263 -2.36 -8.00 -15.34
C GLU A 263 -1.43 -6.83 -15.00
N ASP A 264 -1.42 -5.79 -15.84
CA ASP A 264 -0.66 -4.57 -15.59
C ASP A 264 -1.21 -3.80 -14.39
N MET A 265 -2.54 -3.65 -14.27
CA MET A 265 -3.14 -3.02 -13.09
C MET A 265 -2.82 -3.79 -11.80
N ILE A 266 -2.89 -5.13 -11.85
CA ILE A 266 -2.53 -5.98 -10.70
C ILE A 266 -1.06 -5.77 -10.33
N GLU A 267 -0.19 -5.61 -11.31
CA GLU A 267 1.22 -5.34 -11.05
C GLU A 267 1.46 -3.96 -10.43
N GLU A 268 0.82 -2.91 -10.94
CA GLU A 268 0.91 -1.58 -10.35
C GLU A 268 0.34 -1.55 -8.92
N ILE A 269 -0.75 -2.29 -8.64
CA ILE A 269 -1.27 -2.48 -7.27
C ILE A 269 -0.22 -3.12 -6.37
N ASN A 270 0.47 -4.15 -6.85
CA ASN A 270 1.51 -4.83 -6.07
C ASN A 270 2.71 -3.91 -5.79
N ARG A 271 3.12 -3.10 -6.77
CA ARG A 271 4.18 -2.08 -6.59
C ARG A 271 3.75 -1.02 -5.58
N TYR A 272 2.51 -0.56 -5.68
CA TYR A 272 1.93 0.40 -4.75
C TYR A 272 1.90 -0.13 -3.32
N ALA A 273 1.43 -1.37 -3.15
CA ALA A 273 1.35 -2.04 -1.86
C ALA A 273 2.71 -2.23 -1.20
N ALA A 274 3.74 -2.55 -1.99
CA ALA A 274 5.10 -2.59 -1.49
C ALA A 274 5.58 -1.20 -1.03
N GLY A 275 5.34 -0.14 -1.81
CA GLY A 275 5.61 1.24 -1.43
C GLY A 275 4.99 1.64 -0.08
N ILE A 276 3.75 1.22 0.19
CA ILE A 276 3.10 1.41 1.50
C ILE A 276 3.89 0.71 2.62
N MET A 277 4.31 -0.55 2.41
CA MET A 277 5.10 -1.27 3.42
C MET A 277 6.42 -0.57 3.76
N PHE A 278 7.07 0.08 2.79
CA PHE A 278 8.27 0.89 3.04
C PHE A 278 7.98 2.06 3.94
N ILE A 279 6.95 2.83 3.60
CA ILE A 279 6.56 4.00 4.38
C ILE A 279 6.25 3.58 5.82
N GLU A 280 5.48 2.51 6.01
CA GLU A 280 5.16 1.97 7.35
C GLU A 280 6.40 1.51 8.13
N LYS A 281 7.38 0.91 7.45
CA LYS A 281 8.65 0.53 8.08
C LYS A 281 9.42 1.77 8.57
N HIS A 282 9.58 2.77 7.71
CA HIS A 282 10.33 3.99 8.07
C HIS A 282 9.59 4.82 9.13
N LEU A 283 8.26 4.89 9.09
CA LEU A 283 7.44 5.51 10.15
C LEU A 283 7.65 4.83 11.50
N HIS A 284 7.72 3.49 11.52
CA HIS A 284 8.04 2.76 12.75
C HIS A 284 9.46 3.04 13.24
N ASN A 285 10.44 3.12 12.35
CA ASN A 285 11.81 3.49 12.72
C ASN A 285 11.88 4.89 13.34
N ILE A 286 11.18 5.86 12.74
CA ILE A 286 11.05 7.22 13.27
C ILE A 286 10.43 7.19 14.66
N LYS A 287 9.33 6.44 14.85
CA LYS A 287 8.69 6.29 16.16
C LYS A 287 9.66 5.75 17.22
N LEU A 288 10.39 4.67 16.91
CA LEU A 288 11.38 4.09 17.82
C LEU A 288 12.52 5.05 18.14
N ALA A 289 13.03 5.77 17.14
CA ALA A 289 14.09 6.76 17.31
C ALA A 289 13.59 7.94 18.16
N THR A 290 12.36 8.40 17.94
CA THR A 290 11.70 9.45 18.72
C THR A 290 11.58 9.05 20.18
N ASP A 291 11.13 7.83 20.47
CA ASP A 291 11.06 7.29 21.84
C ASP A 291 12.44 7.19 22.51
N ARG A 292 13.51 6.94 21.74
CA ARG A 292 14.88 6.93 22.26
C ARG A 292 15.40 8.33 22.53
N VAL A 293 15.13 9.29 21.64
CA VAL A 293 15.46 10.71 21.86
C VAL A 293 14.79 11.22 23.12
N TYR A 294 13.49 10.98 23.27
CA TYR A 294 12.72 11.41 24.45
C TYR A 294 13.30 10.83 25.75
N ARG A 295 13.56 9.52 25.80
CA ARG A 295 14.16 8.88 26.98
C ARG A 295 15.57 9.39 27.26
N GLY A 296 16.39 9.57 26.22
CA GLY A 296 17.73 10.12 26.36
C GLY A 296 17.73 11.56 26.90
N GLN A 297 16.82 12.41 26.42
CA GLN A 297 16.64 13.77 26.93
C GLN A 297 16.26 13.78 28.41
N MET A 298 15.32 12.92 28.81
CA MET A 298 14.91 12.80 30.21
C MET A 298 16.05 12.33 31.13
N GLU A 299 16.84 11.35 30.69
CA GLU A 299 18.02 10.90 31.44
C GLU A 299 19.09 12.00 31.53
N LEU A 300 19.31 12.74 30.43
CA LEU A 300 20.27 13.84 30.38
C LEU A 300 19.87 14.99 31.29
N GLU A 301 18.58 15.36 31.33
CA GLU A 301 18.05 16.35 32.27
C GLU A 301 18.23 15.91 33.72
N ARG A 302 17.93 14.64 34.03
CA ARG A 302 18.13 14.07 35.37
C ARG A 302 19.60 14.15 35.81
N LEU A 303 20.53 13.71 34.96
CA LEU A 303 21.97 13.70 35.27
C LEU A 303 22.56 15.12 35.32
N SER A 304 22.12 16.01 34.43
CA SER A 304 22.54 17.43 34.44
C SER A 304 22.00 18.18 35.66
N GLY A 305 20.79 17.84 36.11
CA GLY A 305 20.21 18.33 37.37
C GLY A 305 21.01 17.88 38.58
N GLN A 306 21.39 16.60 38.65
CA GLN A 306 22.22 16.04 39.72
C GLN A 306 23.62 16.68 39.75
N SER A 307 24.25 16.92 38.59
CA SER A 307 25.55 17.58 38.48
C SER A 307 25.53 19.04 39.00
N LYS A 308 24.45 19.78 38.76
CA LYS A 308 24.28 21.15 39.30
C LYS A 308 24.12 21.17 40.82
N THR A 309 23.46 20.17 41.40
CA THR A 309 23.27 20.05 42.86
C THR A 309 24.58 19.70 43.57
N VAL A 310 25.40 18.83 42.98
CA VAL A 310 26.73 18.49 43.52
C VAL A 310 27.68 19.70 43.51
N LYS A 311 27.66 20.53 42.45
CA LYS A 311 28.44 21.78 42.42
C LYS A 311 28.00 22.82 43.46
N LYS A 312 26.77 22.75 43.97
CA LYS A 312 26.29 23.63 45.06
C LYS A 312 26.68 23.14 46.47
N LEU A 313 27.01 21.87 46.63
CA LEU A 313 27.38 21.27 47.91
C LEU A 313 28.91 21.26 48.15
N VAL A 314 29.69 21.67 47.15
CA VAL A 314 31.15 21.86 47.24
C VAL A 314 31.43 23.37 47.19
N VAL A 315 30.95 24.09 48.22
CA VAL A 315 31.38 25.46 48.57
C VAL A 315 31.39 25.55 50.09
#